data_AF-A0AAJ2H2Z4-F1
#
_entry.id   AF-A0AAJ2H2Z4-F1
#
_cell.length_a   1.000
_cell.length_b   1.000
_cell.length_c   1.000
_cell.angle_alpha   90.00
_cell.angle_beta   90.00
_cell.angle_gamma   90.00
#
_symmetry.space_group_name_H-M   'P 1'
#
loop_
_entity.id
_entity.type
_entity.pdbx_description
1 polymer ?
#
loop_
_entity_poly.entity_id
_entity_poly.type
_entity_poly.pdbx_seq_one_letter_code
_entity_poly.pdbx_strand_id
1 'polypeptide(L)'
;KGGFAGEDLNGVYDALDFLIANVNRCQGWEKNHNDYIDLEGKRVVVLGGGDTAMDCNRTAIRQGAAQVTCAYRRDEANMPGSLREVKNAREESVEFLFNRQPIEIMGDDNGNVVGLKVITTHLGEPDSRGRRSPEPIPNSEEILPADAVILAF
;
A
#
# COMPACT_ATOMS: atom_id res chain seq x y z
N LYS A 1 -4.77 -5.69 -9.39
CA LYS A 1 -5.18 -4.37 -9.98
C LYS A 1 -6.52 -3.96 -9.41
N GLY A 2 -6.63 -2.72 -8.95
CA GLY A 2 -7.74 -2.16 -8.18
C GLY A 2 -8.81 -1.49 -9.03
N GLY A 3 -8.53 -1.23 -10.31
CA GLY A 3 -9.51 -0.70 -11.27
C GLY A 3 -9.73 0.80 -11.14
N PHE A 4 -8.70 1.55 -10.76
CA PHE A 4 -8.75 3.01 -10.61
C PHE A 4 -7.65 3.71 -11.40
N ALA A 5 -7.77 5.02 -11.60
CA ALA A 5 -6.86 5.78 -12.44
C ALA A 5 -5.43 5.86 -11.84
N GLY A 6 -4.42 5.85 -12.72
CA GLY A 6 -3.02 6.03 -12.36
C GLY A 6 -2.26 4.77 -11.92
N GLU A 7 -2.86 3.57 -12.07
CA GLU A 7 -2.19 2.29 -11.76
C GLU A 7 -1.01 1.94 -12.69
N ASP A 8 -0.80 2.72 -13.74
CA ASP A 8 0.25 2.60 -14.76
C ASP A 8 1.36 3.66 -14.64
N LEU A 9 1.28 4.55 -13.64
CA LEU A 9 2.29 5.58 -13.39
C LEU A 9 3.64 5.00 -12.92
N ASN A 10 4.72 5.71 -13.21
CA ASN A 10 6.05 5.41 -12.67
C ASN A 10 6.05 5.57 -11.16
N GLY A 11 6.47 4.53 -10.44
CA GLY A 11 6.39 4.48 -8.96
C GLY A 11 5.22 3.65 -8.45
N VAL A 12 4.39 3.08 -9.33
CA VAL A 12 3.39 2.06 -8.95
C VAL A 12 3.96 0.67 -9.18
N TYR A 13 3.87 -0.18 -8.15
CA TYR A 13 4.42 -1.54 -8.18
C TYR A 13 3.38 -2.56 -7.72
N ASP A 14 3.34 -3.71 -8.38
CA ASP A 14 2.61 -4.87 -7.86
C ASP A 14 3.42 -5.51 -6.72
N ALA A 15 2.76 -5.89 -5.63
CA ALA A 15 3.43 -6.37 -4.42
C ALA A 15 4.36 -7.56 -4.65
N LEU A 16 3.97 -8.51 -5.51
CA LEU A 16 4.81 -9.66 -5.81
C LEU A 16 6.08 -9.26 -6.54
N ASP A 17 6.00 -8.34 -7.51
CA ASP A 17 7.18 -7.87 -8.24
C ASP A 17 8.16 -7.17 -7.30
N PHE A 18 7.64 -6.33 -6.39
CA PHE A 18 8.43 -5.69 -5.34
C PHE A 18 9.15 -6.70 -4.42
N LEU A 19 8.41 -7.68 -3.88
CA LEU A 19 8.98 -8.67 -2.96
C LEU A 19 9.99 -9.58 -3.66
N ILE A 20 9.71 -10.01 -4.90
CA ILE A 20 10.63 -10.82 -5.71
C ILE A 20 11.91 -10.05 -6.00
N ALA A 21 11.81 -8.79 -6.42
CA ALA A 21 12.97 -7.93 -6.67
C ALA A 21 13.83 -7.78 -5.42
N ASN A 22 13.21 -7.57 -4.25
CA ASN A 22 13.92 -7.48 -2.99
C ASN A 22 14.64 -8.79 -2.61
N VAL A 23 13.97 -9.95 -2.72
CA VAL A 23 14.59 -11.26 -2.43
C VAL A 23 15.77 -11.50 -3.38
N ASN A 24 15.61 -11.22 -4.67
CA ASN A 24 16.68 -11.38 -5.65
C ASN A 24 17.90 -10.51 -5.30
N ARG A 25 17.70 -9.26 -4.87
CA ARG A 25 18.77 -8.37 -4.40
C ARG A 25 19.46 -8.94 -3.15
N CYS A 26 18.69 -9.35 -2.14
CA CYS A 26 19.25 -9.89 -0.89
C CYS A 26 20.06 -11.19 -1.09
N GLN A 27 19.67 -12.02 -2.04
CA GLN A 27 20.34 -13.29 -2.33
C GLN A 27 21.43 -13.19 -3.41
N GLY A 28 21.59 -12.03 -4.06
CA GLY A 28 22.48 -11.86 -5.20
C GLY A 28 22.03 -12.63 -6.45
N TRP A 29 20.73 -12.90 -6.59
CA TRP A 29 20.13 -13.58 -7.75
C TRP A 29 19.63 -12.61 -8.83
N GLU A 30 19.72 -11.31 -8.56
CA GLU A 30 19.37 -10.26 -9.51
C GLU A 30 20.19 -10.40 -10.80
N LYS A 31 19.51 -10.38 -11.95
CA LYS A 31 20.16 -10.51 -13.26
C LYS A 31 20.60 -9.16 -13.81
N ASN A 32 19.82 -8.11 -13.52
CA ASN A 32 20.11 -6.73 -13.90
C ASN A 32 19.86 -5.82 -12.70
N HIS A 33 20.80 -4.92 -12.40
CA HIS A 33 20.69 -3.97 -11.29
C HIS A 33 19.41 -3.11 -11.35
N ASN A 34 18.89 -2.87 -12.56
CA ASN A 34 17.69 -2.07 -12.77
C ASN A 34 16.39 -2.83 -12.43
N ASP A 35 16.45 -4.13 -12.13
CA ASP A 35 15.29 -4.93 -11.72
C ASP A 35 14.91 -4.63 -10.27
N TYR A 36 15.83 -4.11 -9.46
CA TYR A 36 15.56 -3.71 -8.08
C TYR A 36 14.68 -2.45 -8.00
N ILE A 37 13.60 -2.58 -7.25
CA ILE A 37 12.73 -1.47 -6.89
C ILE A 37 13.30 -0.80 -5.64
N ASP A 38 13.95 0.33 -5.85
CA ASP A 38 14.55 1.13 -4.79
C ASP A 38 13.55 2.12 -4.20
N LEU A 39 13.33 2.01 -2.89
CA LEU A 39 12.42 2.85 -2.11
C LEU A 39 13.16 3.75 -1.10
N GLU A 40 14.50 3.78 -1.09
CA GLU A 40 15.26 4.63 -0.18
C GLU A 40 14.83 6.10 -0.29
N GLY A 41 14.54 6.73 0.86
CA GLY A 41 14.13 8.13 0.94
C GLY A 41 12.73 8.46 0.41
N LYS A 42 11.96 7.48 -0.08
CA LYS A 42 10.62 7.70 -0.65
C LYS A 42 9.51 7.65 0.42
N ARG A 43 8.42 8.38 0.17
CA ARG A 43 7.14 8.20 0.88
C ARG A 43 6.36 7.09 0.18
N VAL A 44 6.19 5.96 0.84
CA VAL A 44 5.59 4.76 0.26
C VAL A 44 4.19 4.56 0.82
N VAL A 45 3.21 4.34 -0.06
CA VAL A 45 1.87 3.90 0.35
C VAL A 45 1.64 2.46 -0.11
N VAL A 46 1.39 1.55 0.83
CA VAL A 46 1.01 0.16 0.54
C VAL A 46 -0.50 0.04 0.66
N LEU A 47 -1.14 -0.41 -0.42
CA LEU A 47 -2.58 -0.61 -0.50
C LEU A 47 -2.94 -2.07 -0.21
N GLY A 48 -3.47 -2.32 0.99
CA GLY A 48 -3.84 -3.66 1.41
C GLY A 48 -3.81 -3.82 2.92
N GLY A 49 -4.25 -4.99 3.40
CA GLY A 49 -4.23 -5.31 4.83
C GLY A 49 -3.94 -6.79 5.13
N GLY A 50 -3.59 -7.58 4.12
CA GLY A 50 -3.19 -8.98 4.30
C GLY A 50 -1.71 -9.13 4.62
N ASP A 51 -1.25 -10.38 4.79
CA ASP A 51 0.15 -10.66 5.09
C ASP A 51 1.11 -10.13 4.02
N THR A 52 0.73 -10.22 2.73
CA THR A 52 1.52 -9.63 1.63
C THR A 52 1.71 -8.12 1.79
N ALA A 53 0.70 -7.40 2.28
CA ALA A 53 0.84 -5.98 2.57
C ALA A 53 1.80 -5.74 3.74
N MET A 54 1.75 -6.59 4.78
CA MET A 54 2.68 -6.51 5.92
C MET A 54 4.12 -6.75 5.49
N ASP A 55 4.36 -7.74 4.63
CA ASP A 55 5.67 -8.00 4.05
C ASP A 55 6.19 -6.80 3.23
N CYS A 56 5.32 -6.20 2.41
CA CYS A 56 5.68 -5.01 1.64
C CYS A 56 6.03 -3.83 2.54
N ASN A 57 5.21 -3.54 3.54
CA ASN A 57 5.42 -2.45 4.50
C ASN A 57 6.79 -2.57 5.19
N ARG A 58 7.05 -3.75 5.75
CA ARG A 58 8.25 -4.06 6.53
C ARG A 58 9.49 -4.14 5.65
N THR A 59 9.35 -4.54 4.38
CA THR A 59 10.44 -4.50 3.41
C THR A 59 10.78 -3.06 3.03
N ALA A 60 9.79 -2.22 2.72
CA ALA A 60 9.99 -0.81 2.39
C ALA A 60 10.69 -0.04 3.52
N ILE A 61 10.30 -0.26 4.79
CA ILE A 61 11.00 0.30 5.96
C ILE A 61 12.48 -0.10 5.96
N ARG A 62 12.77 -1.40 5.77
CA ARG A 62 14.16 -1.92 5.78
C ARG A 62 15.00 -1.45 4.60
N GLN A 63 14.37 -1.09 3.48
CA GLN A 63 15.05 -0.46 2.34
C GLN A 63 15.39 1.02 2.59
N GLY A 64 14.95 1.60 3.72
CA GLY A 64 15.24 3.00 4.05
C GLY A 64 14.24 4.00 3.49
N ALA A 65 12.99 3.58 3.23
CA ALA A 65 11.91 4.50 2.90
C ALA A 65 11.77 5.60 3.98
N ALA A 66 11.54 6.84 3.56
CA ALA A 66 11.41 7.98 4.47
C ALA A 66 10.13 7.90 5.31
N GLN A 67 9.07 7.34 4.73
CA GLN A 67 7.79 7.08 5.40
C GLN A 67 7.13 5.89 4.73
N VAL A 68 6.47 5.03 5.50
CA VAL A 68 5.65 3.94 4.98
C VAL A 68 4.27 4.00 5.61
N THR A 69 3.26 4.11 4.75
CA THR A 69 1.85 4.17 5.14
C THR A 69 1.10 2.96 4.58
N CYS A 70 0.46 2.20 5.45
CA CYS A 70 -0.44 1.11 5.08
C CYS A 70 -1.87 1.66 5.02
N ALA A 71 -2.43 1.82 3.82
CA ALA A 71 -3.80 2.26 3.61
C ALA A 71 -4.73 1.06 3.38
N TYR A 72 -5.73 0.92 4.25
CA TYR A 72 -6.67 -0.19 4.24
C TYR A 72 -8.12 0.30 4.29
N ARG A 73 -8.97 -0.24 3.41
CA ARG A 73 -10.35 0.22 3.22
C ARG A 73 -11.36 -0.18 4.30
N ARG A 74 -10.94 -0.94 5.32
CA ARG A 74 -11.77 -1.31 6.47
C ARG A 74 -11.08 -0.91 7.77
N ASP A 75 -11.79 -1.12 8.88
CA ASP A 75 -11.22 -0.94 10.21
C ASP A 75 -10.15 -2.00 10.55
N GLU A 76 -9.43 -1.76 11.65
CA GLU A 76 -8.36 -2.63 12.16
C GLU A 76 -8.86 -4.02 12.54
N ALA A 77 -10.04 -4.11 13.15
CA ALA A 77 -10.62 -5.38 13.59
C ALA A 77 -10.93 -6.32 12.42
N ASN A 78 -11.13 -5.78 11.23
CA ASN A 78 -11.39 -6.51 9.99
C ASN A 78 -10.16 -6.60 9.07
N MET A 79 -8.95 -6.31 9.57
CA MET A 79 -7.71 -6.50 8.84
C MET A 79 -7.39 -8.00 8.71
N PRO A 80 -7.16 -8.54 7.50
CA PRO A 80 -6.97 -9.97 7.29
C PRO A 80 -5.56 -10.47 7.64
N GLY A 81 -4.58 -9.57 7.71
CA GLY A 81 -3.21 -9.90 8.08
C GLY A 81 -3.12 -10.43 9.51
N SER A 82 -2.14 -11.28 9.74
CA SER A 82 -1.84 -11.83 11.07
C SER A 82 -1.61 -10.70 12.08
N LEU A 83 -2.31 -10.77 13.22
CA LEU A 83 -2.15 -9.79 14.32
C LEU A 83 -0.70 -9.60 14.74
N ARG A 84 0.12 -10.66 14.65
CA ARG A 84 1.55 -10.59 14.95
C ARG A 84 2.29 -9.75 13.91
N GLU A 85 2.01 -9.94 12.63
CA GLU A 85 2.68 -9.19 11.56
C GLU A 85 2.26 -7.72 11.54
N VAL A 86 0.98 -7.43 11.81
CA VAL A 86 0.48 -6.06 11.99
C VAL A 86 1.18 -5.37 13.17
N LYS A 87 1.34 -6.07 14.30
CA LYS A 87 2.08 -5.55 15.47
C LYS A 87 3.55 -5.26 15.12
N ASN A 88 4.22 -6.20 14.46
CA ASN A 88 5.62 -6.04 14.06
C ASN A 88 5.80 -4.84 13.12
N ALA A 89 4.91 -4.69 12.12
CA ALA A 89 4.92 -3.56 11.20
C ALA A 89 4.74 -2.22 11.95
N ARG A 90 3.83 -2.17 12.93
CA ARG A 90 3.63 -0.98 13.77
C ARG A 90 4.85 -0.65 14.63
N GLU A 91 5.51 -1.66 15.20
CA GLU A 91 6.76 -1.50 15.97
C GLU A 91 7.91 -0.99 15.09
N GLU A 92 7.91 -1.35 13.80
CA GLU A 92 8.82 -0.85 12.77
C GLU A 92 8.39 0.53 12.21
N SER A 93 7.44 1.22 12.86
CA SER A 93 6.97 2.57 12.53
C SER A 93 6.16 2.70 11.23
N VAL A 94 5.52 1.63 10.78
CA VAL A 94 4.51 1.71 9.71
C VAL A 94 3.30 2.49 10.21
N GLU A 95 2.88 3.51 9.47
CA GLU A 95 1.67 4.28 9.74
C GLU A 95 0.45 3.57 9.17
N PHE A 96 -0.53 3.23 10.00
CA PHE A 96 -1.74 2.54 9.55
C PHE A 96 -2.88 3.54 9.37
N LEU A 97 -3.36 3.66 8.13
CA LEU A 97 -4.57 4.41 7.80
C LEU A 97 -5.71 3.45 7.47
N PHE A 98 -6.53 3.21 8.49
CA PHE A 98 -7.75 2.42 8.36
C PHE A 98 -8.87 3.23 7.72
N ASN A 99 -9.86 2.52 7.18
CA ASN A 99 -10.99 3.12 6.48
C ASN A 99 -10.55 4.11 5.38
N ARG A 100 -9.51 3.74 4.62
CA ARG A 100 -9.01 4.49 3.46
C ARG A 100 -9.11 3.63 2.21
N GLN A 101 -9.93 4.06 1.28
CA GLN A 101 -10.06 3.42 -0.03
C GLN A 101 -9.43 4.29 -1.11
N PRO A 102 -8.55 3.75 -1.96
CA PRO A 102 -7.97 4.51 -3.08
C PRO A 102 -9.05 4.88 -4.12
N ILE A 103 -8.97 6.10 -4.65
CA ILE A 103 -9.78 6.58 -5.78
C ILE A 103 -8.91 6.78 -7.02
N GLU A 104 -7.70 7.28 -6.85
CA GLU A 104 -6.82 7.70 -7.95
C GLU A 104 -5.38 7.82 -7.45
N ILE A 105 -4.41 7.34 -8.22
CA ILE A 105 -2.99 7.65 -8.03
C ILE A 105 -2.68 8.85 -8.93
N MET A 106 -2.15 9.91 -8.32
CA MET A 106 -1.85 11.17 -8.99
C MET A 106 -0.41 11.16 -9.49
N GLY A 107 -0.21 11.64 -10.73
CA GLY A 107 1.10 11.78 -11.36
C GLY A 107 1.50 13.22 -11.65
N ASP A 108 2.80 13.46 -11.80
CA ASP A 108 3.35 14.69 -12.40
C ASP A 108 3.30 14.64 -13.94
N ASP A 109 3.74 15.72 -14.59
CA ASP A 109 3.80 15.82 -16.06
C ASP A 109 4.74 14.79 -16.71
N ASN A 110 5.63 14.17 -15.93
CA ASN A 110 6.54 13.11 -16.37
C ASN A 110 5.98 11.71 -16.09
N GLY A 111 4.77 11.60 -15.56
CA GLY A 111 4.12 10.35 -15.21
C GLY A 111 4.64 9.69 -13.93
N ASN A 112 5.31 10.41 -13.05
CA ASN A 112 5.75 9.90 -11.75
C ASN A 112 4.69 10.13 -10.67
N VAL A 113 4.50 9.15 -9.79
CA VAL A 113 3.60 9.29 -8.64
C VAL A 113 3.99 10.48 -7.77
N VAL A 114 3.01 11.31 -7.42
CA VAL A 114 3.15 12.44 -6.47
C VAL A 114 2.18 12.35 -5.29
N GLY A 115 1.18 11.47 -5.38
CA GLY A 115 0.20 11.26 -4.31
C GLY A 115 -0.83 10.20 -4.62
N LEU A 116 -1.57 9.82 -3.58
CA LEU A 116 -2.70 8.92 -3.65
C LEU A 116 -3.94 9.63 -3.11
N LYS A 117 -4.95 9.81 -3.96
CA LYS A 117 -6.27 10.27 -3.53
C LYS A 117 -7.03 9.10 -2.92
N VAL A 118 -7.48 9.28 -1.68
CA VAL A 118 -8.27 8.30 -0.93
C VAL A 118 -9.59 8.91 -0.48
N ILE A 119 -10.57 8.05 -0.20
CA ILE A 119 -11.83 8.42 0.45
C ILE A 119 -11.95 7.67 1.78
N THR A 120 -12.55 8.35 2.76
CA THR A 120 -12.87 7.69 4.03
C THR A 120 -14.01 6.71 3.81
N THR A 121 -13.90 5.52 4.39
CA THR A 121 -14.95 4.51 4.37
C THR A 121 -15.51 4.23 5.77
N HIS A 122 -16.62 3.53 5.83
CA HIS A 122 -17.09 2.87 7.04
C HIS A 122 -17.65 1.50 6.66
N LEU A 123 -17.76 0.58 7.62
CA LEU A 123 -18.41 -0.71 7.34
C LEU A 123 -19.92 -0.52 7.33
N GLY A 124 -20.53 -0.83 6.19
CA GLY A 124 -21.98 -0.84 6.02
C GLY A 124 -22.65 -2.00 6.77
N GLU A 125 -23.91 -2.23 6.44
CA GLU A 125 -24.68 -3.33 7.01
C GLU A 125 -24.14 -4.70 6.55
N PRO A 126 -24.21 -5.73 7.42
CA PRO A 126 -23.81 -7.07 7.04
C PRO A 126 -24.71 -7.63 5.93
N ASP A 127 -24.11 -8.28 4.92
CA ASP A 127 -24.82 -9.05 3.92
C ASP A 127 -25.47 -10.31 4.52
N SER A 128 -26.21 -11.08 3.71
CA SER A 128 -26.86 -12.33 4.15
C SER A 128 -25.88 -13.41 4.67
N ARG A 129 -24.57 -13.21 4.51
CA ARG A 129 -23.49 -14.08 5.01
C ARG A 129 -22.71 -13.42 6.16
N GLY A 130 -23.18 -12.29 6.69
CA GLY A 130 -22.54 -11.53 7.76
C GLY A 130 -21.36 -10.66 7.31
N ARG A 131 -21.05 -10.59 6.01
CA ARG A 131 -19.91 -9.81 5.51
C ARG A 131 -20.31 -8.35 5.37
N ARG A 132 -19.48 -7.46 5.93
CA ARG A 132 -19.68 -6.02 5.82
C ARG A 132 -18.83 -5.47 4.68
N SER A 133 -19.44 -4.70 3.80
CA SER A 133 -18.75 -4.00 2.71
C SER A 133 -18.31 -2.62 3.19
N PRO A 134 -17.13 -2.14 2.78
CA PRO A 134 -16.75 -0.76 3.01
C PRO A 134 -17.59 0.17 2.12
N GLU A 135 -18.20 1.18 2.73
CA GLU A 135 -19.02 2.19 2.07
C GLU A 135 -18.34 3.57 2.17
N PRO A 136 -18.15 4.29 1.05
CA PRO A 136 -17.49 5.58 1.03
C PRO A 136 -18.34 6.64 1.74
N ILE A 137 -17.68 7.52 2.49
CA ILE A 137 -18.29 8.70 3.09
C ILE A 137 -18.15 9.86 2.08
N PRO A 138 -19.25 10.42 1.55
CA PRO A 138 -19.17 11.51 0.57
C PRO A 138 -18.43 12.73 1.11
N ASN A 139 -17.67 13.42 0.25
CA ASN A 139 -16.91 14.65 0.58
C ASN A 139 -15.84 14.44 1.66
N SER A 140 -15.27 13.24 1.74
CA SER A 140 -14.21 12.88 2.70
C SER A 140 -12.88 12.57 2.02
N GLU A 141 -12.73 13.00 0.76
CA GLU A 141 -11.55 12.76 -0.04
C GLU A 141 -10.35 13.55 0.50
N GLU A 142 -9.22 12.89 0.59
CA GLU A 142 -7.93 13.49 0.92
C GLU A 142 -6.83 12.96 0.02
N ILE A 143 -5.71 13.69 -0.05
CA ILE A 143 -4.54 13.29 -0.81
C ILE A 143 -3.44 12.92 0.17
N LEU A 144 -3.00 11.67 0.10
CA LEU A 144 -1.81 11.18 0.80
C LEU A 144 -0.59 11.46 -0.09
N PRO A 145 0.38 12.27 0.33
CA PRO A 145 1.60 12.46 -0.43
C PRO A 145 2.37 11.15 -0.55
N ALA A 146 2.77 10.78 -1.77
CA ALA A 146 3.43 9.51 -2.05
C ALA A 146 4.39 9.68 -3.23
N ASP A 147 5.53 8.99 -3.17
CA ASP A 147 6.49 8.88 -4.27
C ASP A 147 6.49 7.45 -4.85
N ALA A 148 5.93 6.48 -4.11
CA ALA A 148 5.69 5.12 -4.56
C ALA A 148 4.40 4.55 -3.97
N VAL A 149 3.70 3.74 -4.76
CA VAL A 149 2.49 3.01 -4.34
C VAL A 149 2.66 1.53 -4.63
N ILE A 150 2.43 0.67 -3.63
CA ILE A 150 2.51 -0.78 -3.76
C ILE A 150 1.10 -1.37 -3.69
N LEU A 151 0.68 -2.10 -4.73
CA LEU A 151 -0.63 -2.73 -4.83
C LEU A 151 -0.60 -4.15 -4.23
N ALA A 152 -1.26 -4.36 -3.09
CA ALA A 152 -1.22 -5.60 -2.30
C ALA A 152 -2.62 -6.17 -2.00
N PHE A 153 -3.47 -6.26 -3.03
CA PHE A 153 -4.84 -6.79 -2.97
C PHE A 153 -5.13 -7.82 -4.06
#